data_AF-A0A938GCQ5-F1
#
_entry.id   AF-A0A938GCQ5-F1
#
_cell.length_a   1.000
_cell.length_b   1.000
_cell.length_c   1.000
_cell.angle_alpha   90.00
_cell.angle_beta   90.00
_cell.angle_gamma   90.00
#
_symmetry.space_group_name_H-M   'P 1'
#
loop_
_entity.id
_entity.type
_entity.pdbx_description
1 polymer ?
#
loop_
_entity_poly.entity_id
_entity_poly.type
_entity_poly.pdbx_seq_one_letter_code
_entity_poly.pdbx_strand_id
1 'polypeptide(L)'
;MQTFNFHPAAVWWFQQRFGTPTEPQAQGWPAIQSGQNVLISAPTGTGKTLAAFLASLDRLFREAATGKLPDETRVVYVSPLKALGP
;
A
#
# COMPACT_ATOMS: atom_id res chain seq x y z
N MET A 1 -7.74 17.29 7.61
CA MET A 1 -6.77 16.21 7.38
C MET A 1 -7.39 15.27 6.36
N GLN A 2 -6.73 14.96 5.24
CA GLN A 2 -7.22 13.94 4.32
C GLN A 2 -7.02 12.56 4.97
N THR A 3 -8.10 11.92 5.38
CA THR A 3 -8.08 10.57 5.96
C THR A 3 -8.32 9.57 4.82
N PHE A 4 -7.31 8.78 4.50
CA PHE A 4 -7.43 7.67 3.55
C PHE A 4 -8.00 6.43 4.27
N ASN A 5 -8.82 5.64 3.57
CA ASN A 5 -9.57 4.50 4.14
C ASN A 5 -8.68 3.28 4.35
N PHE A 6 -7.85 3.30 5.39
CA PHE A 6 -6.96 2.21 5.75
C PHE A 6 -7.24 1.74 7.18
N HIS A 7 -6.74 0.55 7.52
CA HIS A 7 -6.75 0.03 8.87
C HIS A 7 -6.12 1.06 9.83
N PRO A 8 -6.70 1.33 11.01
CA PRO A 8 -6.25 2.41 11.89
C PRO A 8 -4.76 2.36 12.24
N ALA A 9 -4.20 1.16 12.43
CA ALA A 9 -2.77 1.00 12.69
C ALA A 9 -1.89 1.47 11.51
N ALA A 10 -2.31 1.23 10.27
CA ALA A 10 -1.60 1.67 9.07
C ALA A 10 -1.70 3.19 8.89
N VAL A 11 -2.87 3.77 9.14
CA VAL A 11 -3.08 5.23 9.12
C VAL A 11 -2.19 5.91 10.16
N TRP A 12 -2.22 5.43 11.40
CA TRP A 12 -1.42 5.99 12.49
C TRP A 12 0.07 5.95 12.16
N TRP A 13 0.58 4.78 11.76
CA TRP A 13 2.00 4.65 11.40
C TRP A 13 2.39 5.56 10.23
N PHE A 14 1.56 5.61 9.18
CA PHE A 14 1.84 6.44 8.01
C PHE A 14 1.92 7.92 8.38
N GLN A 15 0.96 8.41 9.16
CA GLN A 15 0.94 9.81 9.60
C GLN A 15 2.16 10.15 10.46
N GLN A 16 2.54 9.26 11.38
CA GLN A 16 3.74 9.47 12.22
C GLN A 16 5.04 9.46 11.39
N ARG A 17 5.12 8.62 10.36
CA ARG A 17 6.37 8.41 9.60
C ARG A 17 6.54 9.35 8.40
N PHE A 18 5.45 9.70 7.74
CA PHE A 18 5.44 10.41 6.45
C PHE A 18 4.52 11.64 6.43
N GLY A 19 3.65 11.81 7.42
CA GLY A 19 2.68 12.91 7.45
C GLY A 19 1.53 12.68 6.48
N THR A 20 1.55 13.38 5.33
CA THR A 20 0.46 13.36 4.35
C THR A 20 0.80 12.55 3.11
N PRO A 21 -0.20 11.92 2.45
CA PRO A 21 0.02 11.18 1.22
C PRO A 21 0.57 12.06 0.09
N THR A 22 1.40 11.49 -0.77
CA THR A 22 1.75 12.09 -2.06
C THR A 22 0.61 11.95 -3.06
N GLU A 23 0.64 12.72 -4.15
CA GLU A 23 -0.36 12.64 -5.23
C GLU A 23 -0.61 11.21 -5.76
N PRO A 24 0.41 10.42 -6.18
CA PRO A 24 0.17 9.07 -6.69
C PRO A 24 -0.37 8.10 -5.61
N GLN A 25 -0.14 8.38 -4.33
CA GLN A 25 -0.73 7.62 -3.23
C GLN A 25 -2.21 7.96 -3.07
N ALA A 26 -2.53 9.24 -2.94
CA ALA A 26 -3.91 9.71 -2.76
C ALA A 26 -4.82 9.32 -3.94
N GLN A 27 -4.32 9.41 -5.18
CA GLN A 27 -5.07 9.00 -6.37
C GLN A 27 -5.07 7.48 -6.58
N GLY A 28 -3.97 6.80 -6.26
CA GLY A 28 -3.81 5.37 -6.50
C GLY A 28 -4.62 4.51 -5.53
N TRP A 29 -4.70 4.89 -4.26
CA TRP A 29 -5.31 4.03 -3.24
C TRP A 29 -6.79 3.69 -3.49
N PRO A 30 -7.69 4.63 -3.84
CA PRO A 30 -9.07 4.28 -4.17
C PRO A 30 -9.16 3.27 -5.32
N ALA A 31 -8.31 3.42 -6.34
CA ALA A 31 -8.26 2.52 -7.47
C ALA A 31 -7.77 1.12 -7.06
N ILE A 32 -6.70 1.01 -6.27
CA ILE A 32 -6.19 -0.28 -5.80
C ILE A 32 -7.23 -0.98 -4.89
N GLN A 33 -7.85 -0.22 -3.99
CA GLN A 33 -8.84 -0.74 -3.04
C GLN A 33 -10.14 -1.21 -3.69
N SER A 34 -10.44 -0.73 -4.90
CA SER A 34 -11.56 -1.24 -5.70
C SER A 34 -11.39 -2.69 -6.18
N GLY A 35 -10.19 -3.26 -6.02
CA GLY A 35 -9.86 -4.61 -6.48
C GLY A 35 -9.58 -4.73 -7.98
N GLN A 36 -9.51 -3.60 -8.70
CA GLN A 36 -9.17 -3.55 -10.11
C GLN A 36 -7.65 -3.64 -10.34
N ASN A 37 -7.25 -4.00 -11.55
CA ASN A 37 -5.86 -3.86 -11.99
C ASN A 37 -5.52 -2.38 -12.18
N VAL A 38 -4.42 -1.92 -11.58
CA VAL A 38 -4.04 -0.50 -11.57
C VAL A 38 -2.63 -0.30 -12.09
N LEU A 39 -2.46 0.66 -13.00
CA LEU A 39 -1.16 1.19 -13.41
C LEU A 39 -0.95 2.57 -12.79
N ILE A 40 0.04 2.70 -11.91
CA ILE A 40 0.45 4.01 -11.38
C ILE A 40 1.65 4.52 -12.18
N SER A 41 1.42 5.54 -13.01
CA SER A 41 2.47 6.27 -13.71
C SER A 41 2.73 7.61 -13.01
N ALA A 42 3.92 7.75 -12.43
CA ALA A 42 4.35 8.99 -11.77
C ALA A 42 5.89 9.08 -11.76
N PRO A 43 6.49 10.27 -11.54
CA PRO A 43 7.94 10.43 -11.47
C PRO A 43 8.61 9.54 -10.42
N THR A 44 9.92 9.28 -10.54
CA THR A 44 10.71 8.58 -9.52
C THR A 44 10.69 9.34 -8.19
N GLY A 45 10.90 8.64 -7.06
CA GLY A 45 10.92 9.27 -5.73
C GLY A 45 9.56 9.72 -5.17
N THR A 46 8.46 9.56 -5.91
CA THR A 46 7.12 10.04 -5.49
C THR A 46 6.31 9.05 -4.64
N GLY A 47 6.91 7.92 -4.24
CA GLY A 47 6.28 6.98 -3.30
C GLY A 47 5.32 5.96 -3.93
N LYS A 48 5.37 5.72 -5.24
CA LYS A 48 4.56 4.68 -5.93
C LYS A 48 4.67 3.29 -5.30
N THR A 49 5.89 2.91 -4.89
CA THR A 49 6.13 1.63 -4.21
C THR A 49 5.32 1.55 -2.92
N LEU A 50 5.41 2.57 -2.06
CA LEU A 50 4.63 2.63 -0.83
C LEU A 50 3.12 2.67 -1.10
N ALA A 51 2.68 3.30 -2.20
CA ALA A 51 1.27 3.30 -2.61
C ALA A 51 0.74 1.87 -2.78
N ALA A 52 1.47 1.04 -3.54
CA ALA A 52 1.11 -0.36 -3.78
C ALA A 52 1.24 -1.21 -2.51
N PHE A 53 2.37 -1.11 -1.80
CA PHE A 53 2.63 -1.94 -0.61
C PHE A 53 1.65 -1.66 0.54
N LEU A 54 1.35 -0.39 0.83
CA LEU A 54 0.45 -0.06 1.92
C LEU A 54 -0.96 -0.59 1.64
N ALA A 55 -1.44 -0.48 0.39
CA ALA A 55 -2.74 -1.03 -0.02
C ALA A 55 -2.79 -2.56 0.11
N SER A 56 -1.71 -3.25 -0.24
CA SER A 56 -1.59 -4.69 -0.02
C SER A 56 -1.61 -5.06 1.46
N LEU A 57 -0.87 -4.35 2.31
CA LEU A 57 -0.84 -4.58 3.76
C LEU A 57 -2.20 -4.29 4.41
N ASP A 58 -2.92 -3.26 3.95
CA ASP A 58 -4.27 -2.94 4.43
C ASP A 58 -5.23 -4.12 4.28
N ARG A 59 -5.20 -4.77 3.11
CA ARG A 59 -6.01 -5.96 2.85
C ARG A 59 -5.66 -7.09 3.81
N LEU A 60 -4.37 -7.34 4.04
CA LEU A 60 -3.93 -8.38 4.97
C LEU A 60 -4.37 -8.07 6.41
N PHE A 61 -4.26 -6.81 6.87
CA PHE A 61 -4.74 -6.41 8.19
C PHE A 61 -6.24 -6.60 8.36
N ARG A 62 -7.04 -6.25 7.35
CA ARG A 62 -8.49 -6.44 7.37
C ARG A 62 -8.87 -7.93 7.39
N GLU A 63 -8.18 -8.76 6.61
CA GLU A 63 -8.40 -10.21 6.62
C GLU A 63 -8.01 -10.82 7.97
N ALA A 64 -6.87 -10.41 8.55
CA ALA A 64 -6.44 -10.83 9.88
C ALA A 64 -7.45 -10.44 10.98
N ALA A 65 -7.95 -9.21 10.93
CA ALA A 65 -8.95 -8.72 11.90
C ALA A 65 -10.28 -9.51 11.87
N THR A 66 -10.56 -10.21 10.78
CA THR A 66 -11.76 -11.08 10.65
C THR A 66 -11.45 -12.56 10.83
N GLY A 67 -10.20 -12.92 11.14
CA GLY A 67 -9.76 -14.31 11.25
C GLY A 67 -9.76 -15.06 9.91
N LYS A 68 -9.76 -14.34 8.79
CA LYS A 68 -9.84 -14.87 7.42
C LYS A 68 -8.52 -14.78 6.66
N LEU A 69 -7.42 -14.45 7.34
CA LEU A 69 -6.10 -14.48 6.74
C LEU A 69 -5.57 -15.93 6.74
N PRO A 70 -5.50 -16.62 5.59
CA PRO A 70 -4.91 -17.95 5.48
C PRO A 70 -3.39 -17.89 5.64
N ASP A 71 -2.81 -19.02 6.07
CA ASP A 71 -1.37 -19.21 6.18
C ASP A 71 -0.77 -19.63 4.82
N GLU A 72 -0.73 -18.67 3.90
CA GLU A 72 -0.19 -18.85 2.54
C GLU A 72 0.34 -17.53 1.97
N THR A 73 1.01 -17.60 0.82
CA THR A 73 1.50 -16.39 0.14
C THR A 73 0.35 -15.59 -0.48
N ARG A 74 0.15 -14.35 -0.04
CA ARG A 74 -0.95 -13.47 -0.50
C ARG A 74 -0.54 -12.33 -1.41
N VAL A 75 0.73 -11.94 -1.41
CA VAL A 75 1.25 -10.79 -2.17
C VAL A 75 2.58 -11.17 -2.79
N VAL A 76 2.72 -10.96 -4.11
CA VAL A 76 3.99 -11.16 -4.83
C VAL A 76 4.44 -9.81 -5.38
N TYR A 77 5.63 -9.39 -4.96
CA TYR A 77 6.31 -8.21 -5.51
C TYR A 77 7.40 -8.67 -6.47
N VAL A 78 7.41 -8.09 -7.68
CA VAL A 78 8.39 -8.41 -8.72
C VAL A 78 9.16 -7.14 -9.06
N SER A 79 10.48 -7.19 -8.95
CA SER A 79 11.39 -6.12 -9.39
C SER A 79 12.32 -6.63 -10.50
N PRO A 80 12.62 -5.83 -11.53
CA PRO A 80 13.46 -6.25 -12.66
C PRO A 80 14.96 -6.39 -12.31
N LEU A 81 15.38 -5.90 -11.14
CA LEU A 81 16.75 -6.01 -10.65
C LEU A 81 16.80 -6.91 -9.41
N LYS A 82 17.85 -7.74 -9.31
CA LYS A 82 18.29 -8.29 -8.00
C LYS A 82 18.58 -7.10 -7.10
N ALA A 83 18.06 -7.12 -5.88
CA ALA A 83 18.12 -5.98 -4.98
C ALA A 83 19.53 -5.36 -4.91
N LEU A 84 19.59 -4.03 -4.97
CA LEU A 84 20.69 -3.25 -4.41
C LEU A 84 20.69 -3.53 -2.90
N GLY A 85 21.46 -4.52 -2.49
CA GLY A 85 21.86 -4.81 -1.10
C GLY A 85 23.38 -4.86 -1.04
N PRO A 86 23.98 -4.41 0.06
CA PRO A 86 23.96 -5.14 1.32
C PRO A 86 22.77 -4.84 2.23
#